data_AF-A0A358XL97-F1
#
_entry.id   AF-A0A358XL97-F1
#
_cell.length_a   1.000
_cell.length_b   1.000
_cell.length_c   1.000
_cell.angle_alpha   90.00
_cell.angle_beta   90.00
_cell.angle_gamma   90.00
#
_symmetry.space_group_name_H-M   'P 1'
#
loop_
_entity.id
_entity.type
_entity.pdbx_description
1 polymer ?
#
loop_
_entity_poly.entity_id
_entity_poly.type
_entity_poly.pdbx_seq_one_letter_code
_entity_poly.pdbx_strand_id
1 'polypeptide(L)'
;MSKPTLLILAAGMASRYGSLKQVDGFGPHGETIIDYSIYDAIRAGFGKVVFIIREEFLEKMKTVFDEKLKGKIEVDYAFQDFDLTKFGVNHVIERTKPWGTAHAVMSAKDKVHEPFCVINADDFYGSDSFQKMAEFLTTEVSDQQMSLMGFQVGNTMSDYGYVSRGVCEVTPSGHMESVTERTNIYYKGEGDDRKIVYEENGVETDLDPKTRVSMNFWGFTPKIFEVAQAMFPAFVEENKENLKAEFFIPSVPDYMVKHKLADFKVIPTPSKWFGVTYKEDKPIVQESISKLVADGVYPEKLF
;
A
#
# COMPACT_ATOMS: atom_id res chain seq x y z
N MET A 1 8.43 24.69 -1.52
CA MET A 1 7.63 23.65 -0.85
C MET A 1 8.41 22.36 -0.90
N SER A 2 8.46 21.58 0.19
CA SER A 2 9.10 20.26 0.20
C SER A 2 8.31 19.30 -0.69
N LYS A 3 8.99 18.54 -1.54
CA LYS A 3 8.36 17.49 -2.34
C LYS A 3 8.19 16.23 -1.47
N PRO A 4 7.01 15.57 -1.47
CA PRO A 4 6.83 14.36 -0.69
C PRO A 4 7.67 13.18 -1.21
N THR A 5 7.94 12.21 -0.34
CA THR A 5 8.50 10.90 -0.70
C THR A 5 7.38 9.89 -1.02
N LEU A 6 7.58 9.05 -2.03
CA LEU A 6 6.78 7.85 -2.28
C LEU A 6 7.52 6.62 -1.74
N LEU A 7 6.91 5.92 -0.79
CA LEU A 7 7.41 4.71 -0.16
C LEU A 7 6.67 3.49 -0.73
N ILE A 8 7.38 2.60 -1.42
CA ILE A 8 6.80 1.45 -2.12
C ILE A 8 7.12 0.15 -1.39
N LEU A 9 6.08 -0.58 -0.98
CA LEU A 9 6.20 -1.87 -0.29
C LEU A 9 6.51 -3.00 -1.28
N ALA A 10 7.79 -3.26 -1.54
CA ALA A 10 8.26 -4.24 -2.53
C ALA A 10 8.87 -5.54 -1.92
N ALA A 11 8.95 -5.64 -0.59
CA ALA A 11 9.58 -6.78 0.10
C ALA A 11 8.84 -8.13 -0.07
N GLY A 12 7.55 -8.09 -0.44
CA GLY A 12 6.71 -9.27 -0.67
C GLY A 12 6.62 -9.76 -2.12
N MET A 13 7.23 -9.03 -3.09
CA MET A 13 7.06 -9.32 -4.52
C MET A 13 7.55 -10.72 -4.93
N ALA A 14 8.50 -11.31 -4.22
CA ALA A 14 9.07 -12.61 -4.58
C ALA A 14 8.16 -13.81 -4.23
N SER A 15 7.40 -13.73 -3.14
CA SER A 15 6.70 -14.89 -2.56
C SER A 15 5.36 -15.18 -3.22
N ARG A 16 4.63 -14.17 -3.70
CA ARG A 16 3.32 -14.35 -4.37
C ARG A 16 3.45 -14.95 -5.77
N TYR A 17 4.58 -14.68 -6.45
CA TYR A 17 4.77 -15.05 -7.85
C TYR A 17 5.84 -16.13 -8.09
N GLY A 18 6.37 -16.73 -7.01
CA GLY A 18 7.30 -17.88 -7.08
C GLY A 18 8.71 -17.55 -7.60
N SER A 19 8.98 -16.30 -7.98
CA SER A 19 10.30 -15.72 -8.26
C SER A 19 10.16 -14.22 -8.53
N LEU A 20 11.21 -13.40 -8.36
CA LEU A 20 11.22 -12.04 -8.98
C LEU A 20 11.26 -12.11 -10.52
N LYS A 21 11.39 -13.30 -11.14
CA LYS A 21 11.65 -13.41 -12.59
C LYS A 21 10.48 -12.97 -13.46
N GLN A 22 9.36 -12.55 -12.88
CA GLN A 22 8.26 -11.90 -13.58
C GLN A 22 7.92 -10.58 -12.90
N VAL A 23 8.80 -9.62 -13.10
CA VAL A 23 8.44 -8.21 -13.20
C VAL A 23 7.59 -8.13 -14.47
N ASP A 24 6.34 -8.58 -14.37
CA ASP A 24 5.48 -8.75 -15.55
C ASP A 24 5.24 -7.39 -16.19
N GLY A 25 5.53 -7.31 -17.48
CA GLY A 25 5.15 -6.18 -18.30
C GLY A 25 3.65 -6.23 -18.54
N PHE A 26 2.95 -5.21 -18.06
CA PHE A 26 1.53 -5.00 -18.31
C PHE A 26 1.29 -3.92 -19.37
N GLY A 27 2.23 -2.97 -19.49
CA GLY A 27 2.23 -1.96 -20.53
C GLY A 27 2.70 -2.47 -21.89
N PRO A 28 2.39 -1.73 -22.98
CA PRO A 28 2.71 -2.13 -24.34
C PRO A 28 4.22 -2.24 -24.63
N HIS A 29 5.07 -1.59 -23.83
CA HIS A 29 6.53 -1.70 -23.91
C HIS A 29 7.17 -2.43 -22.72
N GLY A 30 6.38 -3.23 -22.01
CA GLY A 30 6.85 -4.02 -20.87
C GLY A 30 6.86 -3.27 -19.55
N GLU A 31 6.14 -2.14 -19.45
CA GLU A 31 5.99 -1.39 -18.21
C GLU A 31 5.25 -2.19 -17.14
N THR A 32 5.71 -2.04 -15.92
CA THR A 32 5.18 -2.71 -14.73
C THR A 32 4.14 -1.83 -14.06
N ILE A 33 3.32 -2.39 -13.17
CA ILE A 33 2.40 -1.61 -12.32
C ILE A 33 3.16 -0.54 -11.50
N ILE A 34 4.37 -0.87 -11.03
CA ILE A 34 5.25 0.06 -10.32
C ILE A 34 5.64 1.24 -11.22
N ASP A 35 5.93 0.99 -12.50
CA ASP A 35 6.30 2.05 -13.45
C ASP A 35 5.16 3.08 -13.59
N TYR A 36 3.90 2.63 -13.68
CA TYR A 36 2.74 3.54 -13.72
C TYR A 36 2.60 4.33 -12.42
N SER A 37 2.80 3.69 -11.26
CA SER A 37 2.75 4.36 -9.96
C SER A 37 3.82 5.45 -9.82
N ILE A 38 5.06 5.16 -10.23
CA ILE A 38 6.15 6.13 -10.20
C ILE A 38 5.92 7.25 -11.22
N TYR A 39 5.42 6.91 -12.40
CA TYR A 39 5.08 7.90 -13.43
C TYR A 39 4.04 8.90 -12.93
N ASP A 40 2.96 8.42 -12.29
CA ASP A 40 1.93 9.27 -11.73
C ASP A 40 2.42 10.07 -10.52
N ALA A 41 3.26 9.49 -9.67
CA ALA A 41 3.88 10.20 -8.55
C ALA A 41 4.80 11.34 -9.03
N ILE A 42 5.62 11.12 -10.06
CA ILE A 42 6.45 12.18 -10.67
C ILE A 42 5.57 13.32 -11.18
N ARG A 43 4.48 12.99 -11.90
CA ARG A 43 3.53 13.98 -12.41
C ARG A 43 2.80 14.74 -11.31
N ALA A 44 2.51 14.07 -10.20
CA ALA A 44 1.89 14.67 -9.02
C ALA A 44 2.86 15.53 -8.19
N GLY A 45 4.17 15.44 -8.45
CA GLY A 45 5.19 16.30 -7.82
C GLY A 45 5.96 15.66 -6.67
N PHE A 46 5.90 14.33 -6.52
CA PHE A 46 6.78 13.59 -5.61
C PHE A 46 8.26 13.79 -5.99
N GLY A 47 9.13 13.88 -4.99
CA GLY A 47 10.55 14.21 -5.18
C GLY A 47 11.50 13.02 -5.08
N LYS A 48 11.08 11.99 -4.36
CA LYS A 48 11.88 10.82 -4.04
C LYS A 48 11.01 9.57 -3.99
N VAL A 49 11.56 8.43 -4.42
CA VAL A 49 11.00 7.10 -4.24
C VAL A 49 11.92 6.30 -3.33
N VAL A 50 11.34 5.65 -2.32
CA VAL A 50 12.05 4.68 -1.48
C VAL A 50 11.39 3.32 -1.66
N PHE A 51 12.17 2.33 -2.10
CA PHE A 51 11.69 0.95 -2.18
C PHE A 51 12.04 0.20 -0.90
N ILE A 52 11.03 -0.37 -0.23
CA ILE A 52 11.26 -1.31 0.88
C ILE A 52 11.37 -2.71 0.29
N ILE A 53 12.53 -3.33 0.40
CA ILE A 53 12.85 -4.63 -0.19
C ILE A 53 13.54 -5.54 0.82
N ARG A 54 13.77 -6.80 0.42
CA ARG A 54 14.79 -7.64 1.06
C ARG A 54 16.15 -7.34 0.43
N GLU A 55 17.21 -7.39 1.23
CA GLU A 55 18.56 -7.03 0.80
C GLU A 55 19.04 -7.84 -0.42
N GLU A 56 18.71 -9.13 -0.47
CA GLU A 56 19.02 -10.03 -1.59
C GLU A 56 18.47 -9.58 -2.96
N PHE A 57 17.50 -8.64 -2.98
CA PHE A 57 16.91 -8.10 -4.22
C PHE A 57 17.47 -6.74 -4.64
N LEU A 58 18.39 -6.15 -3.86
CA LEU A 58 18.92 -4.82 -4.11
C LEU A 58 19.50 -4.66 -5.52
N GLU A 59 20.42 -5.54 -5.91
CA GLU A 59 21.12 -5.42 -7.20
C GLU A 59 20.17 -5.59 -8.39
N LYS A 60 19.15 -6.43 -8.24
CA LYS A 60 18.10 -6.57 -9.25
C LYS A 60 17.25 -5.31 -9.35
N MET A 61 16.85 -4.72 -8.21
CA MET A 61 16.06 -3.50 -8.20
C MET A 61 16.82 -2.32 -8.81
N LYS A 62 18.10 -2.14 -8.48
CA LYS A 62 18.95 -1.12 -9.10
C LYS A 62 19.04 -1.28 -10.62
N THR A 63 19.27 -2.52 -11.08
CA THR A 63 19.32 -2.83 -12.52
C THR A 63 18.03 -2.44 -13.25
N VAL A 64 16.87 -2.61 -12.60
CA VAL A 64 15.56 -2.31 -13.20
C VAL A 64 15.20 -0.83 -13.13
N PHE A 65 15.51 -0.14 -12.02
CA PHE A 65 14.96 1.18 -11.73
C PHE A 65 15.97 2.32 -11.75
N ASP A 66 17.24 2.13 -11.37
CA ASP A 66 18.17 3.26 -11.18
C ASP A 66 18.40 4.04 -12.48
N GLU A 67 18.84 3.36 -13.54
CA GLU A 67 19.08 4.04 -14.83
C GLU A 67 17.78 4.50 -15.49
N LYS A 68 16.68 3.75 -15.30
CA LYS A 68 15.35 4.10 -15.81
C LYS A 68 14.84 5.42 -15.23
N LEU A 69 15.09 5.68 -13.93
CA LEU A 69 14.55 6.81 -13.18
C LEU A 69 15.56 7.96 -13.00
N LYS A 70 16.80 7.77 -13.42
CA LYS A 70 17.88 8.75 -13.35
C LYS A 70 17.48 10.09 -13.96
N GLY A 71 17.63 11.16 -13.19
CA GLY A 71 17.27 12.51 -13.58
C GLY A 71 15.76 12.79 -13.62
N LYS A 72 14.91 11.81 -13.29
CA LYS A 72 13.44 11.96 -13.23
C LYS A 72 12.94 12.08 -11.79
N ILE A 73 13.48 11.25 -10.87
CA ILE A 73 13.16 11.26 -9.43
C ILE A 73 14.36 10.73 -8.62
N GLU A 74 14.51 11.14 -7.36
CA GLU A 74 15.50 10.52 -6.46
C GLU A 74 15.05 9.09 -6.12
N VAL A 75 16.00 8.14 -6.07
CA VAL A 75 15.73 6.74 -5.74
C VAL A 75 16.60 6.31 -4.56
N ASP A 76 16.00 5.66 -3.57
CA ASP A 76 16.68 5.08 -2.42
C ASP A 76 16.04 3.74 -2.03
N TYR A 77 16.70 3.01 -1.14
CA TYR A 77 16.31 1.66 -0.74
C TYR A 77 16.32 1.52 0.78
N ALA A 78 15.29 0.84 1.29
CA ALA A 78 15.16 0.45 2.68
C ALA A 78 15.00 -1.07 2.79
N PHE A 79 15.46 -1.65 3.90
CA PHE A 79 15.55 -3.11 4.05
C PHE A 79 14.67 -3.62 5.17
N GLN A 80 13.70 -4.46 4.80
CA GLN A 80 12.93 -5.23 5.76
C GLN A 80 13.68 -6.54 6.05
N ASP A 81 14.31 -6.61 7.22
CA ASP A 81 15.08 -7.76 7.68
C ASP A 81 14.47 -8.37 8.96
N PHE A 82 15.10 -9.42 9.50
CA PHE A 82 14.67 -10.06 10.74
C PHE A 82 15.41 -9.55 11.98
N ASP A 83 16.31 -8.56 11.81
CA ASP A 83 16.99 -7.94 12.95
C ASP A 83 16.08 -6.88 13.56
N LEU A 84 15.44 -7.26 14.66
CA LEU A 84 14.49 -6.40 15.35
C LEU A 84 15.12 -5.52 16.43
N THR A 85 16.43 -5.58 16.64
CA THR A 85 17.11 -4.81 17.69
C THR A 85 16.92 -3.30 17.48
N LYS A 86 16.92 -2.85 16.22
CA LYS A 86 16.63 -1.47 15.80
C LYS A 86 15.19 -1.01 16.09
N PHE A 87 14.30 -1.94 16.44
CA PHE A 87 12.91 -1.68 16.82
C PHE A 87 12.62 -1.98 18.30
N GLY A 88 13.66 -2.15 19.13
CA GLY A 88 13.52 -2.34 20.57
C GLY A 88 13.25 -3.79 21.01
N VAL A 89 13.45 -4.78 20.13
CA VAL A 89 13.33 -6.20 20.46
C VAL A 89 14.72 -6.83 20.51
N ASN A 90 15.19 -7.16 21.72
CA ASN A 90 16.56 -7.60 21.98
C ASN A 90 16.75 -9.14 21.98
N HIS A 91 15.82 -9.88 21.40
CA HIS A 91 15.91 -11.34 21.29
C HIS A 91 15.52 -11.81 19.90
N VAL A 92 16.06 -12.96 19.50
CA VAL A 92 15.81 -13.56 18.19
C VAL A 92 14.59 -14.46 18.26
N ILE A 93 13.70 -14.33 17.28
CA ILE A 93 12.55 -15.21 17.09
C ILE A 93 12.71 -15.87 15.71
N GLU A 94 12.83 -17.19 15.70
CA GLU A 94 12.95 -17.96 14.45
C GLU A 94 11.60 -18.01 13.71
N ARG A 95 11.51 -17.29 12.59
CA ARG A 95 10.35 -17.34 11.70
C ARG A 95 10.76 -17.06 10.26
N THR A 96 9.95 -17.55 9.32
CA THR A 96 10.17 -17.36 7.88
C THR A 96 9.28 -16.28 7.28
N LYS A 97 8.10 -16.05 7.87
CA LYS A 97 7.16 -15.00 7.46
C LYS A 97 7.64 -13.64 8.01
N PRO A 98 7.69 -12.56 7.21
CA PRO A 98 7.97 -11.22 7.72
C PRO A 98 6.98 -10.77 8.79
N TRP A 99 7.39 -9.81 9.61
CA TRP A 99 6.58 -9.25 10.69
C TRP A 99 5.42 -8.34 10.25
N GLY A 100 5.18 -8.16 8.94
CA GLY A 100 4.03 -7.41 8.41
C GLY A 100 4.39 -6.06 7.78
N THR A 101 3.37 -5.37 7.28
CA THR A 101 3.52 -4.14 6.48
C THR A 101 3.91 -2.91 7.30
N ALA A 102 3.45 -2.79 8.56
CA ALA A 102 3.90 -1.70 9.43
C ALA A 102 5.40 -1.84 9.76
N HIS A 103 5.88 -3.07 9.97
CA HIS A 103 7.31 -3.36 10.10
C HIS A 103 8.11 -2.98 8.84
N ALA A 104 7.56 -3.24 7.65
CA ALA A 104 8.16 -2.77 6.39
C ALA A 104 8.30 -1.24 6.38
N VAL A 105 7.23 -0.51 6.72
CA VAL A 105 7.25 0.96 6.79
C VAL A 105 8.29 1.46 7.79
N MET A 106 8.35 0.92 9.01
CA MET A 106 9.36 1.30 10.01
C MET A 106 10.80 1.12 9.53
N SER A 107 11.05 0.16 8.63
CA SER A 107 12.37 -0.10 8.07
C SER A 107 12.90 1.04 7.19
N ALA A 108 12.03 1.99 6.79
CA ALA A 108 12.38 3.16 6.00
C ALA A 108 12.62 4.43 6.83
N LYS A 109 12.56 4.37 8.16
CA LYS A 109 12.68 5.53 9.07
C LYS A 109 13.90 6.42 8.78
N ASP A 110 15.05 5.79 8.51
CA ASP A 110 16.30 6.53 8.28
C ASP A 110 16.44 7.08 6.85
N LYS A 111 15.46 6.81 5.98
CA LYS A 111 15.47 7.18 4.56
C LYS A 111 14.43 8.26 4.20
N VAL A 112 13.49 8.52 5.10
CA VAL A 112 12.33 9.38 4.88
C VAL A 112 12.20 10.37 6.04
N HIS A 113 12.34 11.66 5.75
CA HIS A 113 12.36 12.72 6.77
C HIS A 113 11.32 13.83 6.53
N GLU A 114 10.60 13.73 5.42
CA GLU A 114 9.55 14.62 4.95
C GLU A 114 8.19 13.90 4.95
N PRO A 115 7.06 14.61 4.74
CA PRO A 115 5.79 13.96 4.48
C PRO A 115 5.88 12.99 3.30
N PHE A 116 5.21 11.85 3.41
CA PHE A 116 5.37 10.78 2.45
C PHE A 116 4.08 9.98 2.25
N CYS A 117 4.03 9.29 1.13
CA CYS A 117 2.95 8.39 0.78
C CYS A 117 3.45 6.95 0.82
N VAL A 118 2.70 6.03 1.40
CA VAL A 118 2.93 4.58 1.30
C VAL A 118 1.99 3.99 0.27
N ILE A 119 2.49 3.08 -0.58
CA ILE A 119 1.69 2.27 -1.52
C ILE A 119 2.21 0.83 -1.60
N ASN A 120 1.35 -0.10 -2.04
CA ASN A 120 1.78 -1.44 -2.45
C ASN A 120 2.51 -1.39 -3.81
N ALA A 121 3.34 -2.40 -4.10
CA ALA A 121 4.08 -2.49 -5.36
C ALA A 121 3.29 -3.14 -6.51
N ASP A 122 2.23 -3.90 -6.20
CA ASP A 122 1.45 -4.73 -7.13
C ASP A 122 0.05 -4.16 -7.45
N ASP A 123 -0.21 -2.92 -7.04
CA ASP A 123 -1.51 -2.26 -7.12
C ASP A 123 -1.48 -1.05 -8.06
N PHE A 124 -2.44 -0.95 -8.96
CA PHE A 124 -2.67 0.25 -9.77
C PHE A 124 -3.71 1.15 -9.10
N TYR A 125 -3.31 2.38 -8.81
CA TYR A 125 -4.13 3.35 -8.06
C TYR A 125 -4.71 4.49 -8.91
N GLY A 126 -4.14 4.71 -10.10
CA GLY A 126 -4.52 5.79 -11.02
C GLY A 126 -4.04 7.19 -10.60
N SER A 127 -3.85 8.04 -11.60
CA SER A 127 -3.26 9.39 -11.46
C SER A 127 -4.02 10.32 -10.51
N ASP A 128 -5.36 10.25 -10.44
CA ASP A 128 -6.20 11.04 -9.51
C ASP A 128 -5.78 10.82 -8.05
N SER A 129 -5.48 9.58 -7.68
CA SER A 129 -5.10 9.22 -6.31
C SER A 129 -3.76 9.88 -5.92
N PHE A 130 -2.77 9.84 -6.81
CA PHE A 130 -1.47 10.47 -6.60
C PHE A 130 -1.58 12.00 -6.55
N GLN A 131 -2.40 12.60 -7.41
CA GLN A 131 -2.61 14.06 -7.42
C GLN A 131 -3.21 14.55 -6.11
N LYS A 132 -4.32 13.94 -5.66
CA LYS A 132 -4.98 14.32 -4.41
C LYS A 132 -4.11 14.07 -3.19
N MET A 133 -3.36 12.97 -3.17
CA MET A 133 -2.44 12.71 -2.08
C MET A 133 -1.28 13.72 -2.05
N ALA A 134 -0.70 14.05 -3.20
CA ALA A 134 0.37 15.05 -3.27
C ALA A 134 -0.13 16.43 -2.84
N GLU A 135 -1.35 16.82 -3.25
CA GLU A 135 -2.00 18.05 -2.79
C GLU A 135 -2.14 18.05 -1.27
N PHE A 136 -2.69 16.99 -0.68
CA PHE A 136 -2.81 16.87 0.77
C PHE A 136 -1.45 16.94 1.49
N LEU A 137 -0.46 16.17 1.02
CA LEU A 137 0.88 16.11 1.62
C LEU A 137 1.68 17.41 1.50
N THR A 138 1.25 18.35 0.65
CA THR A 138 1.92 19.64 0.48
C THR A 138 1.17 20.80 1.08
N THR A 139 -0.11 20.64 1.41
CA THR A 139 -0.99 21.75 1.85
C THR A 139 -1.64 21.55 3.21
N GLU A 140 -1.94 20.31 3.61
CA GLU A 140 -2.77 19.99 4.78
C GLU A 140 -2.07 19.12 5.83
N VAL A 141 -1.03 18.38 5.44
CA VAL A 141 -0.41 17.37 6.32
C VAL A 141 0.29 17.99 7.54
N SER A 142 0.13 17.34 8.68
CA SER A 142 0.88 17.63 9.90
C SER A 142 0.94 16.40 10.80
N ASP A 143 1.70 16.46 11.90
CA ASP A 143 1.73 15.37 12.88
C ASP A 143 0.37 15.12 13.55
N GLN A 144 -0.57 16.06 13.48
CA GLN A 144 -1.93 15.91 13.98
C GLN A 144 -2.94 15.56 12.86
N GLN A 145 -2.57 15.68 11.59
CA GLN A 145 -3.48 15.46 10.46
C GLN A 145 -2.77 14.73 9.31
N MET A 146 -3.17 13.48 9.11
CA MET A 146 -2.67 12.58 8.07
C MET A 146 -3.84 12.12 7.18
N SER A 147 -3.61 11.23 6.22
CA SER A 147 -4.68 10.80 5.31
C SER A 147 -4.53 9.39 4.77
N LEU A 148 -5.60 8.94 4.12
CA LEU A 148 -5.59 7.80 3.22
C LEU A 148 -6.49 8.06 2.01
N MET A 149 -6.22 7.35 0.92
CA MET A 149 -7.18 7.26 -0.18
C MET A 149 -8.27 6.23 0.16
N GLY A 150 -9.52 6.68 0.24
CA GLY A 150 -10.68 5.83 0.48
C GLY A 150 -11.30 5.33 -0.82
N PHE A 151 -10.94 4.12 -1.24
CA PHE A 151 -11.57 3.44 -2.38
C PHE A 151 -12.92 2.86 -1.98
N GLN A 152 -13.82 2.64 -2.94
CA GLN A 152 -15.06 1.91 -2.69
C GLN A 152 -14.78 0.42 -2.82
N VAL A 153 -15.22 -0.39 -1.84
CA VAL A 153 -14.91 -1.83 -1.84
C VAL A 153 -15.38 -2.53 -3.13
N GLY A 154 -16.53 -2.13 -3.68
CA GLY A 154 -17.06 -2.68 -4.94
C GLY A 154 -16.18 -2.44 -6.17
N ASN A 155 -15.24 -1.49 -6.10
CA ASN A 155 -14.26 -1.23 -7.15
C ASN A 155 -12.91 -1.90 -6.88
N THR A 156 -12.82 -2.78 -5.86
CA THR A 156 -11.56 -3.38 -5.40
C THR A 156 -11.66 -4.91 -5.29
N MET A 157 -12.72 -5.53 -5.76
CA MET A 157 -12.92 -6.98 -5.64
C MET A 157 -12.26 -7.76 -6.78
N SER A 158 -12.02 -9.06 -6.57
CA SER A 158 -11.67 -10.02 -7.63
C SER A 158 -12.79 -11.03 -7.78
N ASP A 159 -13.00 -11.51 -9.01
CA ASP A 159 -13.96 -12.58 -9.31
C ASP A 159 -13.38 -13.98 -9.01
N TYR A 160 -12.08 -14.09 -8.78
CA TYR A 160 -11.38 -15.37 -8.61
C TYR A 160 -11.22 -15.81 -7.14
N GLY A 161 -11.67 -15.01 -6.17
CA GLY A 161 -11.69 -15.43 -4.77
C GLY A 161 -11.72 -14.27 -3.76
N TYR A 162 -11.18 -14.57 -2.58
CA TYR A 162 -11.16 -13.69 -1.43
C TYR A 162 -10.09 -12.60 -1.52
N VAL A 163 -10.42 -11.40 -1.06
CA VAL A 163 -9.49 -10.27 -0.97
C VAL A 163 -9.36 -9.79 0.48
N SER A 164 -8.23 -9.14 0.77
CA SER A 164 -7.98 -8.49 2.07
C SER A 164 -8.00 -6.98 1.95
N ARG A 165 -8.78 -6.28 2.78
CA ARG A 165 -8.95 -4.82 2.72
C ARG A 165 -9.05 -4.22 4.12
N GLY A 166 -8.49 -3.03 4.31
CA GLY A 166 -8.71 -2.23 5.52
C GLY A 166 -10.06 -1.52 5.44
N VAL A 167 -11.13 -2.12 5.98
CA VAL A 167 -12.47 -1.52 6.01
C VAL A 167 -12.46 -0.32 6.94
N CYS A 168 -12.83 0.85 6.41
CA CYS A 168 -12.78 2.12 7.12
C CYS A 168 -14.19 2.56 7.54
N GLU A 169 -14.35 2.88 8.82
CA GLU A 169 -15.49 3.64 9.31
C GLU A 169 -15.17 5.13 9.15
N VAL A 170 -16.07 5.87 8.51
CA VAL A 170 -15.82 7.27 8.12
C VAL A 170 -16.90 8.16 8.72
N THR A 171 -16.45 9.16 9.45
CA THR A 171 -17.32 10.20 10.03
C THR A 171 -17.98 11.04 8.93
N PRO A 172 -19.11 11.73 9.23
CA PRO A 172 -19.77 12.61 8.26
C PRO A 172 -18.89 13.75 7.72
N SER A 173 -17.86 14.16 8.46
CA SER A 173 -16.88 15.16 8.04
C SER A 173 -15.79 14.60 7.10
N GLY A 174 -15.78 13.29 6.81
CA GLY A 174 -14.80 12.67 5.91
C GLY A 174 -13.50 12.23 6.58
N HIS A 175 -13.54 11.98 7.89
CA HIS A 175 -12.38 11.53 8.67
C HIS A 175 -12.57 10.09 9.15
N MET A 176 -11.47 9.35 9.27
CA MET A 176 -11.47 7.95 9.70
C MET A 176 -11.80 7.87 11.19
N GLU A 177 -12.84 7.12 11.53
CA GLU A 177 -13.19 6.78 12.91
C GLU A 177 -12.46 5.50 13.36
N SER A 178 -12.40 4.51 12.48
CA SER A 178 -11.64 3.28 12.68
C SER A 178 -11.24 2.65 11.35
N VAL A 179 -10.24 1.77 11.39
CA VAL A 179 -9.92 0.90 10.25
C VAL A 179 -9.63 -0.51 10.75
N THR A 180 -10.28 -1.50 10.12
CA THR A 180 -10.12 -2.91 10.46
C THR A 180 -9.68 -3.69 9.24
N GLU A 181 -8.54 -4.37 9.33
CA GLU A 181 -8.07 -5.29 8.28
C GLU A 181 -8.97 -6.53 8.24
N ARG A 182 -9.71 -6.71 7.13
CA ARG A 182 -10.56 -7.87 6.90
C ARG A 182 -9.94 -8.72 5.79
N THR A 183 -9.60 -9.97 6.08
CA THR A 183 -8.82 -10.81 5.16
C THR A 183 -9.64 -11.69 4.22
N ASN A 184 -10.94 -11.84 4.47
CA ASN A 184 -11.81 -12.81 3.80
C ASN A 184 -13.05 -12.14 3.19
N ILE A 185 -12.85 -11.17 2.29
CA ILE A 185 -13.92 -10.44 1.59
C ILE A 185 -14.14 -11.05 0.20
N TYR A 186 -15.38 -11.33 -0.20
CA TYR A 186 -15.69 -11.99 -1.47
C TYR A 186 -17.09 -11.65 -1.97
N TYR A 187 -17.35 -12.00 -3.23
CA TYR A 187 -18.70 -12.00 -3.79
C TYR A 187 -19.47 -13.25 -3.35
N LYS A 188 -20.69 -13.05 -2.86
CA LYS A 188 -21.64 -14.12 -2.55
C LYS A 188 -22.86 -14.04 -3.47
N GLY A 189 -23.21 -15.16 -4.08
CA GLY A 189 -24.25 -15.25 -5.11
C GLY A 189 -23.67 -15.13 -6.53
N GLU A 190 -24.54 -15.13 -7.53
CA GLU A 190 -24.18 -15.07 -8.95
C GLU A 190 -24.92 -13.92 -9.66
N GLY A 191 -24.35 -13.43 -10.76
CA GLY A 191 -24.96 -12.39 -11.59
C GLY A 191 -25.01 -11.01 -10.94
N ASP A 192 -26.00 -10.21 -11.36
CA ASP A 192 -26.14 -8.80 -10.93
C ASP A 192 -26.58 -8.64 -9.46
N ASP A 193 -27.11 -9.69 -8.85
CA ASP A 193 -27.57 -9.70 -7.45
C ASP A 193 -26.47 -10.09 -6.44
N ARG A 194 -25.22 -10.23 -6.91
CA ARG A 194 -24.10 -10.60 -6.05
C ARG A 194 -23.89 -9.58 -4.93
N LYS A 195 -23.72 -10.08 -3.71
CA LYS A 195 -23.38 -9.27 -2.54
C LYS A 195 -21.89 -9.31 -2.28
N ILE A 196 -21.37 -8.25 -1.68
CA ILE A 196 -20.04 -8.27 -1.09
C ILE A 196 -20.22 -8.63 0.38
N VAL A 197 -19.51 -9.65 0.82
CA VAL A 197 -19.52 -10.09 2.22
C VAL A 197 -18.09 -10.23 2.71
N TYR A 198 -17.90 -10.13 4.02
CA TYR A 198 -16.69 -10.61 4.66
C TYR A 198 -17.03 -11.69 5.70
N GLU A 199 -16.17 -12.68 5.83
CA GLU A 199 -16.30 -13.73 6.85
C GLU A 199 -15.24 -13.54 7.94
N GLU A 200 -15.69 -13.54 9.20
CA GLU A 200 -14.81 -13.54 10.36
C GLU A 200 -15.36 -14.51 11.42
N ASN A 201 -14.49 -15.38 11.95
CA ASN A 201 -14.86 -16.39 12.94
C ASN A 201 -16.07 -17.27 12.53
N GLY A 202 -16.19 -17.57 11.22
CA GLY A 202 -17.30 -18.33 10.66
C GLY A 202 -18.62 -17.57 10.55
N VAL A 203 -18.62 -16.25 10.76
CA VAL A 203 -19.78 -15.37 10.60
C VAL A 203 -19.59 -14.51 9.36
N GLU A 204 -20.52 -14.63 8.41
CA GLU A 204 -20.58 -13.77 7.23
C GLU A 204 -21.35 -12.48 7.56
N THR A 205 -20.82 -11.35 7.09
CA THR A 205 -21.44 -10.02 7.24
C THR A 205 -21.49 -9.32 5.88
N ASP A 206 -22.66 -8.78 5.53
CA ASP A 206 -22.86 -7.97 4.33
C ASP A 206 -22.03 -6.67 4.41
N LEU A 207 -21.41 -6.30 3.29
CA LEU A 207 -20.61 -5.09 3.15
C LEU A 207 -21.16 -4.26 1.99
N ASP A 208 -21.59 -3.02 2.27
CA ASP A 208 -22.09 -2.12 1.22
C ASP A 208 -20.96 -1.87 0.19
N PRO A 209 -21.20 -2.05 -1.13
CA PRO A 209 -20.21 -1.76 -2.18
C PRO A 209 -19.62 -0.34 -2.14
N LYS A 210 -20.32 0.62 -1.54
CA LYS A 210 -19.88 2.01 -1.35
C LYS A 210 -19.02 2.20 -0.10
N THR A 211 -18.92 1.18 0.76
CA THR A 211 -18.06 1.20 1.96
C THR A 211 -16.64 1.57 1.56
N ARG A 212 -16.03 2.46 2.35
CA ARG A 212 -14.66 2.92 2.11
C ARG A 212 -13.67 1.88 2.62
N VAL A 213 -12.67 1.58 1.80
CA VAL A 213 -11.58 0.69 2.12
C VAL A 213 -10.24 1.35 1.84
N SER A 214 -9.26 1.05 2.68
CA SER A 214 -7.85 1.33 2.44
C SER A 214 -7.26 0.26 1.54
N MET A 215 -6.56 0.71 0.51
CA MET A 215 -5.77 -0.11 -0.41
C MET A 215 -4.27 0.05 -0.13
N ASN A 216 -3.90 0.34 1.12
CA ASN A 216 -2.55 0.73 1.53
C ASN A 216 -2.01 2.00 0.85
N PHE A 217 -2.87 2.92 0.43
CA PHE A 217 -2.48 4.23 -0.08
C PHE A 217 -2.63 5.26 1.04
N TRP A 218 -1.57 5.47 1.80
CA TRP A 218 -1.57 6.28 3.02
C TRP A 218 -0.66 7.49 2.90
N GLY A 219 -1.09 8.64 3.42
CA GLY A 219 -0.28 9.85 3.54
C GLY A 219 0.09 10.13 4.99
N PHE A 220 1.39 10.17 5.28
CA PHE A 220 1.91 10.28 6.65
C PHE A 220 2.95 11.40 6.80
N THR A 221 3.24 11.76 8.05
CA THR A 221 4.51 12.38 8.44
C THR A 221 5.43 11.36 9.10
N PRO A 222 6.73 11.65 9.29
CA PRO A 222 7.64 10.77 10.03
C PRO A 222 7.18 10.38 11.45
N LYS A 223 6.21 11.09 12.04
CA LYS A 223 5.60 10.74 13.33
C LYS A 223 5.04 9.32 13.35
N ILE A 224 4.58 8.80 12.21
CA ILE A 224 4.06 7.43 12.10
C ILE A 224 5.13 6.38 12.48
N PHE A 225 6.41 6.64 12.19
CA PHE A 225 7.50 5.73 12.55
C PHE A 225 7.67 5.64 14.06
N GLU A 226 7.57 6.77 14.76
CA GLU A 226 7.69 6.81 16.23
C GLU A 226 6.57 6.02 16.90
N VAL A 227 5.32 6.21 16.45
CA VAL A 227 4.16 5.51 17.01
C VAL A 227 4.26 4.01 16.72
N ALA A 228 4.56 3.63 15.47
CA ALA A 228 4.72 2.24 15.11
C ALA A 228 5.83 1.56 15.92
N GLN A 229 6.98 2.22 16.10
CA GLN A 229 8.09 1.69 16.90
C GLN A 229 7.75 1.54 18.38
N ALA A 230 6.94 2.43 18.94
CA ALA A 230 6.49 2.31 20.33
C ALA A 230 5.52 1.13 20.53
N MET A 231 4.70 0.82 19.52
CA MET A 231 3.74 -0.30 19.57
C MET A 231 4.41 -1.67 19.31
N PHE A 232 5.47 -1.70 18.51
CA PHE A 232 6.00 -2.94 17.96
C PHE A 232 6.55 -3.96 18.98
N PRO A 233 7.33 -3.57 20.01
CA PRO A 233 7.83 -4.54 21.00
C PRO A 233 6.73 -5.31 21.72
N ALA A 234 5.64 -4.63 22.08
CA ALA A 234 4.49 -5.27 22.72
C ALA A 234 3.80 -6.26 21.78
N PHE A 235 3.62 -5.88 20.51
CA PHE A 235 3.07 -6.78 19.48
C PHE A 235 3.92 -8.04 19.31
N VAL A 236 5.25 -7.88 19.24
CA VAL A 236 6.18 -9.00 19.07
C VAL A 236 6.13 -9.94 20.27
N GLU A 237 6.13 -9.41 21.49
CA GLU A 237 6.08 -10.22 22.72
C GLU A 237 4.76 -11.01 22.83
N GLU A 238 3.63 -10.38 22.52
CA GLU A 238 2.31 -11.03 22.52
C GLU A 238 2.21 -12.14 21.47
N ASN A 239 2.92 -12.00 20.35
CA ASN A 239 2.82 -12.90 19.20
C ASN A 239 4.06 -13.76 18.96
N LYS A 240 4.98 -13.86 19.93
CA LYS A 240 6.27 -14.58 19.75
C LYS A 240 6.10 -16.06 19.38
N GLU A 241 5.01 -16.69 19.82
CA GLU A 241 4.68 -18.09 19.48
C GLU A 241 3.83 -18.20 18.21
N ASN A 242 3.17 -17.12 17.77
CA ASN A 242 2.37 -17.08 16.57
C ASN A 242 3.21 -16.66 15.36
N LEU A 243 3.91 -17.62 14.76
CA LEU A 243 4.82 -17.40 13.62
C LEU A 243 4.13 -16.84 12.35
N LYS A 244 2.80 -16.78 12.33
CA LYS A 244 1.99 -16.22 11.23
C LYS A 244 1.48 -14.81 11.49
N ALA A 245 1.58 -14.31 12.72
CA ALA A 245 1.12 -12.97 13.10
C ALA A 245 1.86 -11.89 12.30
N GLU A 246 1.13 -10.84 11.93
CA GLU A 246 1.61 -9.72 11.14
C GLU A 246 1.18 -8.40 11.77
N PHE A 247 2.13 -7.47 11.86
CA PHE A 247 1.92 -6.09 12.27
C PHE A 247 1.56 -5.26 11.03
N PHE A 248 0.27 -4.96 10.86
CA PHE A 248 -0.26 -4.31 9.68
C PHE A 248 -0.24 -2.78 9.80
N ILE A 249 -0.07 -2.08 8.68
CA ILE A 249 -0.14 -0.61 8.62
C ILE A 249 -1.41 -0.07 9.27
N PRO A 250 -2.63 -0.55 8.95
CA PRO A 250 -3.87 0.03 9.47
C PRO A 250 -3.96 0.04 11.01
N SER A 251 -3.28 -0.89 11.69
CA SER A 251 -3.23 -0.95 13.15
C SER A 251 -2.62 0.31 13.78
N VAL A 252 -1.70 1.00 13.09
CA VAL A 252 -1.02 2.20 13.62
C VAL A 252 -1.92 3.45 13.51
N PRO A 253 -2.49 3.81 12.34
CA PRO A 253 -3.48 4.88 12.24
C PRO A 253 -4.71 4.65 13.12
N ASP A 254 -5.24 3.43 13.19
CA ASP A 254 -6.35 3.09 14.09
C ASP A 254 -6.02 3.37 15.55
N TYR A 255 -4.83 2.96 16.01
CA TYR A 255 -4.33 3.29 17.34
C TYR A 255 -4.23 4.81 17.55
N MET A 256 -3.68 5.55 16.59
CA MET A 256 -3.53 7.01 16.68
C MET A 256 -4.88 7.72 16.80
N VAL A 257 -5.88 7.33 16.01
CA VAL A 257 -7.24 7.90 16.08
C VAL A 257 -7.87 7.62 17.44
N LYS A 258 -7.87 6.35 17.87
CA LYS A 258 -8.47 5.92 19.16
C LYS A 258 -7.83 6.61 20.37
N HIS A 259 -6.54 6.92 20.30
CA HIS A 259 -5.80 7.61 21.36
C HIS A 259 -5.69 9.12 21.15
N LYS A 260 -6.39 9.67 20.14
CA LYS A 260 -6.41 11.12 19.82
C LYS A 260 -5.03 11.71 19.58
N LEU A 261 -4.12 10.93 18.98
CA LEU A 261 -2.76 11.35 18.64
C LEU A 261 -2.72 12.09 17.30
N ALA A 262 -3.55 11.65 16.34
CA ALA A 262 -3.72 12.29 15.05
C ALA A 262 -5.09 11.96 14.48
N ASP A 263 -5.53 12.80 13.55
CA ASP A 263 -6.72 12.60 12.74
C ASP A 263 -6.33 12.19 11.32
N PHE A 264 -7.20 11.44 10.65
CA PHE A 264 -6.95 10.85 9.34
C PHE A 264 -8.06 11.20 8.37
N LYS A 265 -7.77 12.11 7.43
CA LYS A 265 -8.69 12.46 6.34
C LYS A 265 -8.83 11.29 5.37
N VAL A 266 -10.06 10.85 5.12
CA VAL A 266 -10.38 9.83 4.11
C VAL A 266 -10.66 10.54 2.80
N ILE A 267 -9.67 10.58 1.92
CA ILE A 267 -9.78 11.26 0.63
C ILE A 267 -10.54 10.35 -0.35
N PRO A 268 -11.76 10.69 -0.77
CA PRO A 268 -12.52 9.81 -1.66
C PRO A 268 -11.94 9.84 -3.06
N THR A 269 -11.84 8.66 -3.67
CA THR A 269 -11.57 8.52 -5.10
C THR A 269 -12.62 7.66 -5.79
N PRO A 270 -13.07 8.03 -7.00
CA PRO A 270 -13.89 7.17 -7.85
C PRO A 270 -13.04 6.17 -8.65
N SER A 271 -11.71 6.25 -8.56
CA SER A 271 -10.78 5.41 -9.32
C SER A 271 -11.10 3.93 -9.09
N LYS A 272 -11.14 3.19 -10.19
CA LYS A 272 -11.14 1.73 -10.13
C LYS A 272 -9.73 1.28 -9.80
N TRP A 273 -9.60 0.56 -8.69
CA TRP A 273 -8.37 -0.14 -8.38
C TRP A 273 -8.35 -1.41 -9.22
N PHE A 274 -7.18 -1.73 -9.75
CA PHE A 274 -6.91 -3.06 -10.28
C PHE A 274 -5.49 -3.45 -9.90
N GLY A 275 -5.30 -4.72 -9.61
CA GLY A 275 -4.04 -5.29 -9.17
C GLY A 275 -4.07 -6.78 -9.40
N VAL A 276 -2.91 -7.43 -9.32
CA VAL A 276 -2.82 -8.87 -9.54
C VAL A 276 -2.93 -9.58 -8.20
N THR A 277 -4.17 -9.87 -7.77
CA THR A 277 -4.38 -10.67 -6.54
C THR A 277 -4.17 -12.15 -6.85
N TYR A 278 -4.67 -12.58 -8.00
CA TYR A 278 -4.56 -13.91 -8.56
C TYR A 278 -3.81 -13.86 -9.90
N LYS A 279 -3.17 -14.96 -10.31
CA LYS A 279 -2.47 -15.00 -11.62
C LYS A 279 -3.44 -14.76 -12.78
N GLU A 280 -4.68 -15.17 -12.58
CA GLU A 280 -5.82 -15.06 -13.46
C GLU A 280 -6.28 -13.60 -13.66
N ASP A 281 -5.93 -12.66 -12.76
CA ASP A 281 -6.23 -11.24 -12.93
C ASP A 281 -5.37 -10.56 -14.01
N LYS A 282 -4.24 -11.18 -14.42
CA LYS A 282 -3.25 -10.57 -15.32
C LYS A 282 -3.83 -10.06 -16.65
N PRO A 283 -4.65 -10.83 -17.41
CA PRO A 283 -5.23 -10.33 -18.66
C PRO A 283 -6.12 -9.10 -18.46
N ILE A 284 -6.88 -9.06 -17.36
CA ILE A 284 -7.77 -7.93 -17.02
C ILE A 284 -6.95 -6.67 -16.76
N VAL A 285 -5.82 -6.80 -16.05
CA VAL A 285 -4.90 -5.69 -15.81
C VAL A 285 -4.27 -5.17 -17.11
N GLN A 286 -3.84 -6.07 -18.00
CA GLN A 286 -3.29 -5.69 -19.31
C GLN A 286 -4.30 -4.98 -20.20
N GLU A 287 -5.54 -5.46 -20.25
CA GLU A 287 -6.63 -4.80 -20.98
C GLU A 287 -6.92 -3.41 -20.42
N SER A 288 -6.99 -3.29 -19.09
CA SER A 288 -7.23 -2.02 -18.40
C SER A 288 -6.14 -0.98 -18.72
N ILE A 289 -4.87 -1.38 -18.68
CA ILE A 289 -3.74 -0.52 -19.05
C ILE A 289 -3.77 -0.16 -20.54
N SER A 290 -4.03 -1.12 -21.42
CA SER A 290 -4.11 -0.89 -22.87
C SER A 290 -5.20 0.14 -23.20
N LYS A 291 -6.34 0.07 -22.53
CA LYS A 291 -7.41 1.06 -22.65
C LYS A 291 -6.96 2.45 -22.18
N LEU A 292 -6.28 2.55 -21.05
CA LEU A 292 -5.79 3.83 -20.54
C LEU A 292 -4.75 4.48 -21.48
N VAL A 293 -3.93 3.68 -22.17
CA VAL A 293 -3.02 4.17 -23.22
C VAL A 293 -3.80 4.63 -24.44
N ALA A 294 -4.77 3.84 -24.92
CA ALA A 294 -5.61 4.18 -26.06
C ALA A 294 -6.45 5.46 -25.84
N ASP A 295 -6.92 5.66 -24.60
CA ASP A 295 -7.66 6.85 -24.16
C ASP A 295 -6.72 8.07 -23.92
N GLY A 296 -5.41 7.92 -24.10
CA GLY A 296 -4.41 9.00 -23.97
C GLY A 296 -4.09 9.40 -22.53
N VAL A 297 -4.48 8.61 -21.53
CA VAL A 297 -4.19 8.87 -20.12
C VAL A 297 -2.69 8.68 -19.82
N TYR A 298 -2.08 7.70 -20.49
CA TYR A 298 -0.64 7.42 -20.46
C TYR A 298 -0.07 7.40 -21.88
N PRO A 299 1.20 7.81 -22.07
CA PRO A 299 1.90 7.54 -23.32
C PRO A 299 2.13 6.04 -23.50
N GLU A 300 2.39 5.60 -24.74
CA GLU A 300 2.76 4.20 -25.00
C GLU A 300 4.01 3.80 -24.20
N LYS A 301 5.00 4.70 -24.12
CA LYS A 301 6.24 4.50 -23.36
C LYS A 301 6.35 5.50 -22.20
N LEU A 302 6.47 5.00 -20.96
CA LEU A 302 6.51 5.87 -19.77
C LEU A 302 7.84 6.60 -19.55
N PHE A 303 8.99 5.96 -19.83
CA PHE A 303 10.33 6.44 -19.44
C PHE A 303 11.37 6.48 -20.56
#